data_AF-K9R1L5-F1
#
_entry.id   AF-K9R1L5-F1
#
_cell.length_a   1.000
_cell.length_b   1.000
_cell.length_c   1.000
_cell.angle_alpha   90.00
_cell.angle_beta   90.00
_cell.angle_gamma   90.00
#
_symmetry.space_group_name_H-M   'P 1'
#
loop_
_entity.id
_entity.type
_entity.pdbx_description
1 polymer ?
#
loop_
_entity_poly.entity_id
_entity_poly.type
_entity_poly.pdbx_seq_one_letter_code
_entity_poly.pdbx_strand_id
1 'polypeptide(L)' 'MTNIHNLGITDTEYTQLLTQGYDSNLEHQLIELGESPEQARKIARLVGLTQDKPPQTDEEWEEFMAVWED' A
#
# COMPACT_ATOMS: atom_id res chain seq x y z
N MET A 1 3.01 5.19 19.37
CA MET A 1 1.88 4.27 19.58
C MET A 1 1.54 3.69 18.24
N THR A 2 1.63 2.38 18.06
CA THR A 2 1.19 1.72 16.82
C THR A 2 -0.32 1.66 16.87
N ASN A 3 -1.01 2.50 16.09
CA ASN A 3 -2.46 2.41 15.97
C ASN A 3 -2.76 1.22 15.07
N ILE A 4 -3.46 0.21 15.62
CA ILE A 4 -3.88 -0.96 14.86
C ILE A 4 -5.31 -0.67 14.38
N HIS A 5 -5.45 -0.49 13.07
CA HIS A 5 -6.73 -0.24 12.42
C HIS A 5 -7.28 -1.55 11.82
N ASN A 6 -8.58 -1.80 11.98
CA ASN A 6 -9.22 -2.94 11.32
C ASN A 6 -9.46 -2.62 9.84
N LEU A 7 -8.51 -2.99 9.00
CA LEU A 7 -8.55 -2.79 7.55
C LEU A 7 -9.13 -4.01 6.80
N GLY A 8 -9.59 -5.04 7.51
CA GLY A 8 -10.07 -6.28 6.89
C GLY A 8 -8.99 -7.04 6.12
N ILE A 9 -7.74 -6.96 6.58
CA ILE A 9 -6.57 -7.62 6.00
C ILE A 9 -6.17 -8.79 6.91
N THR A 10 -5.87 -9.95 6.34
CA THR A 10 -5.32 -11.08 7.09
C THR A 10 -3.86 -10.83 7.47
N ASP A 11 -3.38 -11.48 8.53
CA ASP A 11 -1.96 -11.36 8.94
C ASP A 11 -1.00 -11.72 7.79
N THR A 12 -1.34 -12.74 6.98
CA THR A 12 -0.55 -13.15 5.82
C THR A 12 -0.48 -12.05 4.76
N GLU A 13 -1.61 -11.49 4.36
CA GLU A 13 -1.66 -10.37 3.41
C GLU A 13 -0.90 -9.16 3.94
N TYR A 14 -1.07 -8.84 5.22
CA TYR A 14 -0.38 -7.73 5.86
C TYR A 14 1.15 -7.90 5.80
N THR A 15 1.67 -9.11 6.07
CA THR A 15 3.12 -9.37 5.96
C THR A 15 3.64 -9.24 4.52
N GLN A 16 2.86 -9.65 3.51
CA GLN A 16 3.23 -9.45 2.11
C GLN A 16 3.25 -7.97 1.75
N LEU A 17 2.24 -7.22 2.16
CA LEU A 17 2.17 -5.77 1.93
C LEU A 17 3.35 -5.04 2.60
N LEU A 18 3.73 -5.42 3.82
CA LEU A 18 4.90 -4.85 4.50
C LEU A 18 6.20 -5.04 3.71
N THR A 19 6.38 -6.16 3.00
CA THR A 19 7.55 -6.35 2.14
C THR A 19 7.59 -5.39 0.95
N GLN A 20 6.45 -4.81 0.58
CA GLN A 20 6.31 -3.81 -0.49
C GLN A 20 6.34 -2.37 0.04
N GLY A 21 6.69 -2.15 1.32
CA GLY A 21 6.76 -0.82 1.92
C GLY A 21 5.40 -0.22 2.31
N TYR A 22 4.34 -1.04 2.35
CA TYR A 22 2.98 -0.60 2.69
C TYR A 22 2.88 0.05 4.09
N ASP A 23 2.16 1.17 4.18
CA ASP A 23 1.83 1.86 5.43
C ASP A 23 0.32 1.79 5.73
N SER A 24 -0.05 1.04 6.78
CA SER A 24 -1.43 0.91 7.25
C SER A 24 -2.02 2.20 7.80
N ASN A 25 -1.20 3.13 8.30
CA ASN A 25 -1.69 4.42 8.77
C ASN A 25 -2.08 5.30 7.58
N LEU A 26 -1.33 5.22 6.48
CA LEU A 26 -1.67 5.93 5.26
C LEU A 26 -2.98 5.42 4.65
N GLU A 27 -3.19 4.10 4.58
CA GLU A 27 -4.49 3.53 4.14
C GLU A 27 -5.64 4.07 5.01
N HIS A 28 -5.48 4.07 6.34
CA HIS A 28 -6.51 4.58 7.23
C HIS A 28 -6.79 6.08 7.03
N GLN A 29 -5.76 6.91 6.88
CA GLN A 29 -5.92 8.34 6.62
C GLN A 29 -6.65 8.61 5.31
N LEU A 30 -6.38 7.84 4.26
CA LEU A 30 -7.08 7.95 2.98
C LEU A 30 -8.57 7.59 3.12
N ILE A 31 -8.88 6.54 3.88
CA ILE A 31 -10.27 6.19 4.21
C ILE A 31 -10.96 7.33 4.98
N GLU A 32 -10.30 7.93 5.96
CA GLU A 32 -10.83 9.09 6.70
C GLU A 32 -11.05 10.32 5.82
N LEU A 33 -10.25 10.48 4.76
CA LEU A 33 -10.41 11.54 3.76
C LEU A 33 -11.52 11.25 2.73
N GLY A 34 -12.12 10.06 2.77
CA GLY A 34 -13.26 9.69 1.93
C GLY A 34 -12.93 8.76 0.76
N GLU A 35 -11.71 8.25 0.67
CA GLU A 35 -11.37 7.20 -0.30
C GLU A 35 -12.08 5.88 0.05
N SER A 36 -12.35 5.06 -0.96
CA SER A 36 -12.81 3.69 -0.71
C SER A 36 -11.66 2.88 -0.09
N PRO A 37 -11.95 1.86 0.76
CA PRO A 37 -10.90 1.02 1.34
C PRO A 37 -9.98 0.37 0.29
N GLU A 38 -10.53 -0.01 -0.85
CA GLU A 38 -9.79 -0.59 -1.99
C GLU A 38 -8.83 0.43 -2.60
N GLN A 39 -9.32 1.65 -2.89
CA GLN A 39 -8.50 2.71 -3.46
C GLN A 39 -7.44 3.21 -2.48
N ALA A 40 -7.79 3.32 -1.19
CA ALA A 40 -6.87 3.68 -0.12
C ALA A 40 -5.72 2.69 0.00
N ARG A 41 -6.02 1.38 -0.08
CA ARG A 41 -5.01 0.32 -0.07
C ARG A 41 -4.10 0.40 -1.29
N LYS A 42 -4.69 0.57 -2.47
CA LYS A 42 -3.94 0.72 -3.73
C LYS A 42 -2.94 1.88 -3.65
N ILE A 43 -3.38 3.05 -3.19
CA ILE A 43 -2.52 4.23 -3.02
C ILE A 43 -1.45 3.97 -1.97
N ALA A 44 -1.79 3.40 -0.81
CA ALA A 44 -0.81 3.11 0.23
C ALA A 44 0.29 2.15 -0.24
N ARG A 45 -0.06 1.17 -1.08
CA ARG A 45 0.91 0.26 -1.74
C ARG A 45 1.81 0.99 -2.73
N LEU A 46 1.24 1.82 -3.61
CA LEU A 46 2.01 2.60 -4.59
C LEU A 46 2.99 3.56 -3.93
N VAL A 47 2.56 4.21 -2.84
CA VAL A 47 3.45 5.06 -2.05
C VAL A 47 4.56 4.22 -1.44
N GLY A 48 4.24 3.06 -0.85
CA GLY A 48 5.25 2.14 -0.31
C GLY A 48 6.32 1.72 -1.33
N LEU A 49 5.91 1.39 -2.56
CA LEU A 49 6.82 1.00 -3.64
C LEU A 49 7.73 2.15 -4.12
N THR A 50 7.37 3.41 -3.86
CA THR A 50 8.07 4.59 -4.40
C THR A 50 8.66 5.52 -3.35
N GLN A 51 8.43 5.25 -2.06
CA GLN A 51 8.76 6.14 -0.94
C GLN A 51 10.26 6.39 -0.79
N ASP A 52 11.10 5.36 -0.95
CA ASP A 52 12.56 5.47 -0.77
C ASP A 52 13.27 5.90 -2.06
N LYS A 53 12.87 5.31 -3.18
CA LYS A 53 13.38 5.62 -4.51
C LYS A 53 12.29 5.29 -5.54
N PRO A 54 12.21 6.03 -6.66
CA PRO A 54 11.39 5.58 -7.77
C PRO A 54 11.91 4.22 -8.29
N PRO A 55 11.04 3.41 -8.93
CA PRO A 55 11.45 2.14 -9.53
C PRO A 55 12.61 2.36 -10.50
N GLN A 56 13.65 1.55 -10.38
CA GLN A 56 14.88 1.66 -11.16
C GLN A 56 15.12 0.47 -12.10
N THR A 57 14.46 -0.66 -11.85
CA THR A 57 14.54 -1.86 -12.69
C THR A 57 13.21 -2.13 -13.38
N ASP A 58 13.23 -2.85 -14.49
CA ASP A 58 12.02 -3.26 -15.20
C ASP A 58 11.08 -4.06 -14.30
N GLU A 59 11.62 -4.91 -13.41
CA GLU A 59 10.86 -5.68 -12.42
C GLU A 59 10.16 -4.79 -11.38
N GLU A 60 10.86 -3.78 -10.83
CA GLU A 60 10.24 -2.81 -9.91
C GLU A 60 9.13 -1.99 -10.64
N TRP A 61 9.30 -1.71 -11.94
CA TRP A 61 8.28 -1.05 -12.76
C TRP A 61 7.09 -1.95 -13.06
N GLU A 62 7.31 -3.25 -13.32
CA GLU A 62 6.24 -4.24 -13.50
C GLU A 62 5.38 -4.35 -12.24
N GLU A 63 6.00 -4.41 -11.06
CA GLU A 63 5.26 -4.43 -9.79
C GLU A 63 4.44 -3.15 -9.57
N PHE A 64 5.02 -1.98 -9.88
CA PHE A 64 4.30 -0.71 -9.80
C PHE A 64 3.08 -0.68 -10.74
N MET A 65 3.26 -1.09 -12.00
CA MET A 65 2.20 -1.11 -13.00
C MET A 65 1.10 -2.12 -12.68
N ALA A 66 1.46 -3.28 -12.14
CA ALA A 66 0.50 -4.28 -11.68
C ALA A 66 -0.41 -3.71 -10.57
N VAL A 67 0.15 -2.94 -9.63
CA VAL A 67 -0.64 -2.26 -8.61
C VAL A 67 -1.42 -1.07 -9.17
N TRP A 68 -0.94 -0.40 -10.23
CA TRP A 68 -1.62 0.76 -10.81
C TRP A 68 -2.83 0.39 -11.68
N GLU A 69 -2.75 -0.72 -12.43
CA GLU A 69 -3.79 -1.13 -13.39
C GLU A 69 -4.97 -1.89 -12.75
N ASP A 70 -4.78 -2.48 -11.57
CA ASP A 70 -5.80 -3.19 -10.77
C ASP A 70 -6.67 -2.22 -9.96
#